data_AF-A0A3D5ES22-F1
#
_entry.id   AF-A0A3D5ES22-F1
#
_cell.length_a   1.000
_cell.length_b   1.000
_cell.length_c   1.000
_cell.angle_alpha   90.00
_cell.angle_beta   90.00
_cell.angle_gamma   90.00
#
_symmetry.space_group_name_H-M   'P 1'
#
loop_
_entity.id
_entity.type
_entity.pdbx_description
1 polymer ?
#
loop_
_entity_poly.entity_id
_entity_poly.type
_entity_poly.pdbx_seq_one_letter_code
_entity_poly.pdbx_strand_id
1 'polypeptide(L)'
;DQIDQIWSEMADFIASGTDSAPHSIIAEKMIPFDREVSIIGARDKAGNTVIYPLTENQHTNGVLTLSVAGKEKAAIQEQAELAFNKLANELDYVGVLAIEFF
;
A
#
# COMPACT_ATOMS: atom_id res chain seq x y z
N ASP A 1 5.81 -5.66 29.93
CA ASP A 1 7.26 -5.76 29.65
C ASP A 1 7.68 -5.30 28.25
N GLN A 2 6.90 -5.47 27.16
CA GLN A 2 7.22 -4.84 25.85
C GLN A 2 6.57 -3.46 25.64
N ILE A 3 5.47 -3.16 26.33
CA ILE A 3 4.69 -1.92 26.14
C ILE A 3 5.50 -0.68 26.50
N ASP A 4 6.16 -0.66 27.66
CA ASP A 4 6.94 0.49 28.10
C ASP A 4 8.14 0.76 27.18
N GLN A 5 8.75 -0.30 26.66
CA GLN A 5 9.83 -0.21 25.67
C GLN A 5 9.33 0.44 24.38
N ILE A 6 8.20 -0.02 23.83
CA ILE A 6 7.59 0.56 22.62
C ILE A 6 7.24 2.02 22.84
N TRP A 7 6.67 2.38 23.99
CA TRP A 7 6.37 3.79 24.31
C TRP A 7 7.62 4.66 24.37
N SER A 8 8.71 4.15 24.96
CA SER A 8 9.99 4.86 24.97
C SER A 8 10.52 5.06 23.55
N GLU A 9 10.51 4.01 22.72
CA GLU A 9 10.98 4.08 21.32
C GLU A 9 10.16 5.06 20.48
N MET A 10 8.83 5.07 20.66
CA MET A 10 7.95 6.04 19.99
C MET A 10 8.24 7.48 20.43
N ALA A 11 8.48 7.71 21.72
CA ALA A 11 8.82 9.02 22.25
C ALA A 11 10.16 9.52 21.71
N ASP A 12 11.18 8.66 21.70
CA ASP A 12 12.50 8.95 21.15
C ASP A 12 12.42 9.25 19.64
N PHE A 13 11.63 8.48 18.89
CA PHE A 13 11.40 8.71 17.45
C PHE A 13 10.82 10.10 17.19
N ILE A 14 9.78 10.50 17.93
CA ILE A 14 9.17 11.83 17.80
C ILE A 14 10.17 12.93 18.18
N ALA A 15 10.90 12.76 19.29
CA ALA A 15 11.86 13.74 19.78
C ALA A 15 13.07 13.94 18.85
N SER A 16 13.42 12.92 18.05
CA SER A 16 14.52 12.99 17.07
C SER A 16 14.17 13.75 15.79
N GLY A 17 12.91 14.11 15.58
CA GLY A 17 12.49 14.97 14.47
C GLY A 17 13.10 16.37 14.58
N THR A 18 13.26 17.04 13.44
CA THR A 18 13.80 18.42 13.39
C THR A 18 12.70 19.40 12.99
N ASP A 19 12.90 20.70 13.22
CA ASP A 19 11.96 21.73 12.76
C ASP A 19 11.71 21.68 11.24
N SER A 20 12.74 21.32 10.45
CA SER A 20 12.64 21.16 9.00
C SER A 20 12.06 19.82 8.54
N ALA A 21 12.04 18.81 9.42
CA ALA A 21 11.59 17.46 9.14
C ALA A 21 11.06 16.82 10.43
N PRO A 22 9.86 17.20 10.88
CA PRO A 22 9.28 16.66 12.10
C PRO A 22 8.88 15.19 11.88
N HIS A 23 9.02 14.38 12.92
CA HIS A 23 8.53 13.00 12.91
C HIS A 23 7.11 12.95 13.48
N SER A 24 6.28 12.05 12.93
CA SER A 24 4.90 11.84 13.35
C SER A 24 4.54 10.37 13.27
N ILE A 25 3.59 9.94 14.10
CA ILE A 25 3.13 8.55 14.17
C ILE A 25 1.63 8.54 13.89
N ILE A 26 1.18 7.57 13.12
CA ILE A 26 -0.23 7.24 12.91
C ILE A 26 -0.55 5.92 13.61
N ALA A 27 -1.67 5.88 14.32
CA ALA A 27 -2.19 4.66 14.91
C ALA A 27 -3.30 4.11 14.01
N GLU A 28 -3.08 2.93 13.44
CA GLU A 28 -4.05 2.25 12.59
C GLU A 28 -4.64 1.03 13.29
N LYS A 29 -5.92 0.76 13.01
CA LYS A 29 -6.58 -0.43 13.54
C LYS A 29 -6.07 -1.65 12.78
N MET A 30 -5.68 -2.70 13.50
CA MET A 30 -5.37 -3.99 12.88
C MET A 30 -6.61 -4.55 12.17
N ILE A 31 -6.53 -4.69 10.85
CA ILE A 31 -7.60 -5.25 10.03
C ILE A 31 -7.37 -6.76 9.88
N PRO A 32 -8.33 -7.61 10.25
CA PRO A 32 -8.23 -9.03 9.92
C PRO A 32 -8.47 -9.23 8.42
N PHE A 33 -7.51 -9.82 7.73
CA PHE A 33 -7.57 -10.15 6.31
C PHE A 33 -7.08 -11.57 6.06
N ASP A 34 -7.49 -12.14 4.92
CA ASP A 34 -7.10 -13.51 4.53
C ASP A 34 -5.77 -13.54 3.76
N ARG A 35 -5.45 -12.46 3.04
CA ARG A 35 -4.28 -12.33 2.16
C ARG A 35 -4.03 -10.88 1.79
N GLU A 36 -2.82 -10.56 1.36
CA GLU A 36 -2.48 -9.24 0.80
C GLU A 36 -2.43 -9.34 -0.72
N VAL A 37 -2.95 -8.32 -1.41
CA VAL A 37 -2.88 -8.25 -2.87
C VAL A 37 -2.45 -6.86 -3.32
N SER A 38 -1.79 -6.77 -4.48
CA SER A 38 -1.48 -5.48 -5.10
C SER A 38 -1.85 -5.45 -6.56
N ILE A 39 -2.26 -4.27 -7.02
CA ILE A 39 -2.48 -3.99 -8.44
C ILE A 39 -1.48 -2.94 -8.91
N ILE A 40 -0.89 -3.21 -10.06
CA ILE A 40 0.07 -2.31 -10.71
C ILE A 40 -0.57 -1.86 -12.01
N GLY A 41 -0.56 -0.56 -12.27
CA GLY A 41 -0.97 0.00 -13.54
C GLY A 41 -0.15 1.21 -13.91
N ALA A 42 -0.27 1.63 -15.16
CA ALA A 42 0.31 2.86 -15.66
C ALA A 42 -0.76 3.77 -16.26
N ARG A 43 -0.65 5.07 -16.01
CA ARG A 43 -1.46 6.12 -16.66
C ARG A 43 -0.56 7.04 -17.45
N ASP A 44 -0.88 7.29 -18.71
CA ASP A 44 -0.14 8.23 -19.55
C ASP A 44 -0.64 9.67 -19.41
N LYS A 45 0.04 10.63 -20.05
CA LYS A 45 -0.34 12.05 -20.03
C LYS A 45 -1.68 12.35 -20.72
N ALA A 46 -2.18 11.43 -21.54
CA ALA A 46 -3.48 11.56 -22.19
C ALA A 46 -4.60 10.92 -21.35
N GLY A 47 -4.26 10.33 -20.19
CA GLY A 47 -5.19 9.67 -19.28
C GLY A 47 -5.50 8.21 -19.63
N ASN A 48 -4.81 7.62 -20.62
CA ASN A 48 -4.98 6.21 -20.94
C ASN A 48 -4.35 5.36 -19.84
N THR A 49 -5.04 4.30 -19.44
CA THR A 49 -4.56 3.36 -18.42
C THR A 49 -4.32 1.97 -18.98
N VAL A 50 -3.27 1.32 -18.48
CA VAL A 50 -3.01 -0.11 -18.65
C VAL A 50 -2.76 -0.72 -17.29
N ILE A 51 -3.38 -1.86 -16.99
CA ILE A 51 -3.38 -2.46 -15.66
C ILE A 51 -2.97 -3.93 -15.75
N TYR A 52 -2.06 -4.34 -14.87
CA TYR A 52 -1.60 -5.71 -14.76
C TYR A 52 -2.59 -6.58 -13.95
N PRO A 53 -2.53 -7.91 -14.10
CA PRO A 53 -3.29 -8.81 -13.24
C PRO A 53 -2.98 -8.57 -11.76
N LEU A 54 -4.02 -8.65 -10.93
CA LEU A 54 -3.93 -8.59 -9.49
C LEU A 54 -3.00 -9.71 -8.99
N THR A 55 -2.17 -9.33 -8.03
CA THR A 55 -1.06 -10.15 -7.55
C THR A 55 -1.20 -10.38 -6.06
N GLU A 56 -1.23 -11.63 -5.63
CA GLU A 56 -1.20 -11.99 -4.21
C GLU A 56 0.23 -11.91 -3.69
N ASN A 57 0.41 -11.26 -2.54
CA ASN A 57 1.70 -10.96 -1.93
C ASN A 57 1.81 -11.64 -0.57
N GLN A 58 3.00 -12.17 -0.28
CA GLN A 58 3.31 -12.76 1.02
C GLN A 58 4.51 -12.05 1.65
N HIS A 59 4.30 -11.51 2.84
CA HIS A 59 5.33 -10.84 3.62
C HIS A 59 5.81 -11.73 4.78
N THR A 60 7.11 -11.75 5.02
CA THR A 60 7.73 -12.35 6.21
C THR A 60 8.44 -11.24 6.96
N ASN A 61 8.09 -11.02 8.23
CA ASN A 61 8.69 -9.98 9.07
C ASN A 61 8.63 -8.58 8.43
N GLY A 62 7.52 -8.25 7.78
CA GLY A 62 7.30 -6.94 7.14
C GLY A 62 8.02 -6.74 5.81
N VAL A 63 8.65 -7.78 5.23
CA VAL A 63 9.34 -7.71 3.94
C VAL A 63 8.66 -8.65 2.95
N LEU A 64 8.44 -8.17 1.72
CA LEU A 64 7.85 -8.97 0.64
C LEU A 64 8.77 -10.14 0.27
N THR A 65 8.21 -11.34 0.23
CA THR A 65 8.95 -12.59 -0.03
C THR A 65 8.46 -13.39 -1.23
N LEU A 66 7.18 -13.28 -1.60
CA LEU A 66 6.61 -13.95 -2.75
C LEU A 66 5.46 -13.12 -3.34
N SER A 67 5.38 -13.07 -4.67
CA SER A 67 4.27 -12.48 -5.42
C SER A 67 3.76 -13.45 -6.48
N VAL A 68 2.45 -13.67 -6.52
CA VAL A 68 1.79 -14.60 -7.46
C VAL A 68 0.67 -13.89 -8.20
N ALA A 69 0.87 -13.63 -9.49
CA ALA A 69 -0.08 -12.91 -10.34
C ALA A 69 -1.07 -13.83 -11.06
N GLY A 70 -2.26 -13.31 -11.36
CA GLY A 70 -3.17 -13.92 -12.34
C GLY A 70 -3.97 -15.14 -11.85
N LYS A 71 -4.05 -15.36 -10.54
CA LYS A 71 -4.87 -16.42 -9.93
C LYS A 71 -6.22 -15.92 -9.41
N GLU A 72 -6.52 -14.64 -9.61
CA GLU A 72 -7.61 -13.95 -8.94
C GLU A 72 -8.96 -14.09 -9.62
N LYS A 73 -10.02 -14.06 -8.81
CA LYS A 73 -11.40 -14.04 -9.33
C LYS A 73 -11.63 -12.73 -10.08
N ALA A 74 -12.27 -12.81 -11.25
CA ALA A 74 -12.55 -11.64 -12.09
C ALA A 74 -13.22 -10.47 -11.34
N ALA A 75 -14.14 -10.76 -10.41
CA ALA A 75 -14.80 -9.71 -9.63
C ALA A 75 -13.84 -8.92 -8.71
N ILE A 76 -12.82 -9.57 -8.15
CA ILE A 76 -11.82 -8.91 -7.29
C ILE A 76 -10.84 -8.12 -8.14
N GLN A 77 -10.45 -8.64 -9.31
CA GLN A 77 -9.67 -7.91 -10.30
C GLN A 77 -10.37 -6.60 -10.68
N GLU A 78 -11.65 -6.67 -11.04
CA GLU A 78 -12.45 -5.50 -11.44
C GLU A 78 -12.54 -4.46 -10.31
N GLN A 79 -12.74 -4.89 -9.06
CA GLN A 79 -12.74 -3.99 -7.91
C GLN A 79 -11.40 -3.25 -7.75
N ALA A 80 -10.27 -3.95 -7.90
CA ALA A 80 -8.96 -3.36 -7.80
C ALA A 80 -8.66 -2.40 -8.98
N GLU A 81 -9.10 -2.73 -10.20
CA GLU A 81 -8.99 -1.84 -11.37
C GLU A 81 -9.83 -0.58 -11.21
N LEU A 82 -11.03 -0.68 -10.63
CA LEU A 82 -11.87 0.48 -10.30
C LEU A 82 -11.18 1.39 -9.28
N ALA A 83 -10.58 0.82 -8.23
CA ALA A 83 -9.81 1.58 -7.24
C ALA A 83 -8.60 2.28 -7.89
N PHE A 84 -7.86 1.56 -8.75
CA PHE A 84 -6.73 2.12 -9.50
C PHE A 84 -7.16 3.30 -10.36
N ASN A 85 -8.17 3.13 -11.20
CA ASN A 85 -8.62 4.20 -12.10
C ASN A 85 -9.13 5.41 -11.31
N LYS A 86 -9.84 5.19 -10.20
CA LYS A 86 -10.33 6.29 -9.35
C LYS A 86 -9.17 7.10 -8.77
N LEU A 87 -8.17 6.44 -8.18
CA LEU A 87 -7.02 7.12 -7.59
C LEU A 87 -6.14 7.80 -8.66
N ALA A 88 -5.82 7.08 -9.75
CA ALA A 88 -4.97 7.62 -10.81
C ALA A 88 -5.61 8.85 -11.50
N ASN A 89 -6.93 8.87 -11.64
CA ASN A 89 -7.64 10.02 -12.21
C ASN A 89 -7.75 11.18 -11.23
N GLU A 90 -8.10 10.94 -9.97
CA GLU A 90 -8.24 12.00 -8.97
C GLU A 90 -6.92 12.72 -8.69
N LEU A 91 -5.81 11.97 -8.73
CA LEU A 91 -4.46 12.52 -8.56
C LEU A 91 -3.86 13.12 -9.85
N ASP A 92 -4.58 13.01 -10.99
CA ASP A 92 -4.04 13.25 -12.34
C ASP A 92 -2.66 12.62 -12.55
N TYR A 93 -2.51 11.36 -12.11
CA TYR A 93 -1.23 10.69 -12.02
C TYR A 93 -0.68 10.34 -13.41
N VAL A 94 0.63 10.52 -13.60
CA VAL A 94 1.36 10.13 -14.82
C VAL A 94 2.54 9.24 -14.44
N GLY A 95 2.55 8.01 -14.94
CA GLY A 95 3.56 7.02 -14.61
C GLY A 95 2.97 5.72 -14.09
N VAL A 96 3.78 4.93 -13.39
CA VAL A 96 3.38 3.65 -12.78
C VAL A 96 2.94 3.89 -11.34
N LEU A 97 1.79 3.33 -10.98
CA LEU A 97 1.25 3.34 -9.62
C LEU A 97 1.02 1.90 -9.15
N ALA A 98 1.41 1.62 -7.91
CA ALA A 98 1.08 0.39 -7.21
C ALA A 98 0.12 0.72 -6.06
N ILE A 99 -0.91 -0.10 -5.89
CA ILE A 99 -1.83 -0.01 -4.75
C ILE A 99 -1.84 -1.36 -4.06
N GLU A 100 -1.60 -1.36 -2.76
CA GLU A 100 -1.65 -2.55 -1.89
C GLU A 100 -2.98 -2.58 -1.13
N PHE A 101 -3.53 -3.77 -1.00
CA PHE A 101 -4.81 -4.04 -0.35
C PHE A 101 -4.65 -5.17 0.66
N PHE A 102 -5.48 -5.09 1.70
CA PHE A 102 -5.79 -6.18 2.62
C PHE A 102 -7.10 -6.85 2.20
#